data_AF-A0A3A4W905-F1
#
_entry.id   AF-A0A3A4W905-F1
#
_cell.length_a   1.000
_cell.length_b   1.000
_cell.length_c   1.000
_cell.angle_alpha   90.00
_cell.angle_beta   90.00
_cell.angle_gamma   90.00
#
_symmetry.space_group_name_H-M   'P 1'
#
loop_
_entity.id
_entity.type
_entity.pdbx_description
1 polymer ?
#
loop_
_entity_poly.entity_id
_entity_poly.type
_entity_poly.pdbx_seq_one_letter_code
_entity_poly.pdbx_strand_id
1 'polypeptide(L)'
;MMNLKEEGQEVRSRVTLNEIPGRFLEWLVSSRTKFLNDMLEGKPMRYFSAHLPVMATWREGDPFPVNMTVKGIGLIPKDECIQDYTDMFEAVIAESRTKSWEESLHKRIGVMNKLYNDAGCFNPALLGGLEIFEGKAYENLRENPHTSLLYVGMAHSPHGMQYTSFQVNGEVELLDKNNPYYRFLLASRKLFEFEKFHLYQPDYPFGYLINVIEVRDKSPWSRNK
;
A
#
# COMPACT_ATOMS: atom_id res chain seq x y z
N MET A 1 -16.97 -43.70 -30.14
CA MET A 1 -15.67 -42.99 -30.24
C MET A 1 -15.99 -41.60 -30.75
N MET A 2 -15.76 -40.49 -30.06
CA MET A 2 -14.68 -40.15 -29.14
C MET A 2 -15.24 -39.23 -28.05
N ASN A 3 -15.06 -39.61 -26.78
CA ASN A 3 -15.32 -38.76 -25.63
C ASN A 3 -14.28 -37.64 -25.60
N LEU A 4 -14.69 -36.38 -25.61
CA LEU A 4 -13.89 -35.28 -25.10
C LEU A 4 -14.46 -34.92 -23.73
N LYS A 5 -13.86 -35.51 -22.70
CA LYS A 5 -13.98 -35.02 -21.32
C LYS A 5 -13.12 -33.76 -21.24
N GLU A 6 -13.74 -32.60 -21.17
CA GLU A 6 -13.10 -31.40 -20.62
C GLU A 6 -13.05 -31.58 -19.10
N GLU A 7 -11.94 -32.15 -18.62
CA GLU A 7 -11.67 -32.27 -17.19
C GLU A 7 -11.31 -30.90 -16.62
N GLY A 8 -12.29 -30.33 -15.91
CA GLY A 8 -12.17 -29.45 -14.74
C GLY A 8 -10.82 -28.75 -14.51
N GLN A 9 -10.60 -27.62 -15.18
CA GLN A 9 -9.89 -26.52 -14.55
C GLN A 9 -10.91 -25.68 -13.80
N GLU A 10 -10.98 -25.87 -12.49
CA GLU A 10 -11.69 -24.98 -11.59
C GLU A 10 -11.09 -23.57 -11.77
N VAL A 11 -11.79 -22.70 -12.50
CA VAL A 11 -11.41 -21.30 -12.65
C VAL A 11 -11.58 -20.67 -11.28
N ARG A 12 -10.52 -20.71 -10.46
CA ARG A 12 -10.48 -19.92 -9.23
C ARG A 12 -10.83 -18.49 -9.62
N SER A 13 -11.93 -17.99 -9.05
CA SER A 13 -12.30 -16.59 -9.19
C SER A 13 -11.05 -15.76 -8.86
N ARG A 14 -10.55 -15.01 -9.85
CA ARG A 14 -9.46 -14.03 -9.66
C ARG A 14 -9.98 -12.73 -9.06
N VAL A 15 -11.16 -12.79 -8.47
CA VAL A 15 -11.86 -11.70 -7.84
C VAL A 15 -12.10 -12.07 -6.39
N THR A 16 -11.61 -11.24 -5.49
CA THR A 16 -11.87 -11.28 -4.05
C THR A 16 -12.70 -10.06 -3.68
N LEU A 17 -13.69 -10.21 -2.82
CA LEU A 17 -14.59 -9.12 -2.43
C LEU A 17 -14.30 -8.68 -1.01
N ASN A 18 -14.41 -7.38 -0.75
CA ASN A 18 -14.32 -6.73 0.56
C ASN A 18 -12.98 -6.89 1.31
N GLU A 19 -11.99 -7.57 0.73
CA GLU A 19 -10.68 -7.76 1.32
C GLU A 19 -9.59 -7.99 0.27
N ILE A 20 -8.34 -7.71 0.62
CA ILE A 20 -7.18 -8.12 -0.16
C ILE A 20 -6.91 -9.63 0.01
N PRO A 21 -6.65 -10.38 -1.08
CA PRO A 21 -6.34 -11.80 -0.97
C PRO A 21 -4.96 -12.02 -0.32
N GLY A 22 -4.79 -13.16 0.36
CA GLY A 22 -3.55 -13.50 1.07
C GLY A 22 -2.29 -13.36 0.24
N ARG A 23 -2.31 -13.80 -1.03
CA ARG A 23 -1.19 -13.63 -1.98
C ARG A 23 -0.80 -12.15 -2.18
N PHE A 24 -1.79 -11.26 -2.22
CA PHE A 24 -1.55 -9.83 -2.37
C PHE A 24 -0.97 -9.24 -1.08
N LEU A 25 -1.53 -9.59 0.08
CA LEU A 25 -1.00 -9.19 1.39
C LEU A 25 0.46 -9.66 1.59
N GLU A 26 0.76 -10.93 1.31
CA GLU A 26 2.11 -11.48 1.37
C GLU A 26 3.08 -10.71 0.49
N TRP A 27 2.66 -10.34 -0.72
CA TRP A 27 3.50 -9.54 -1.62
C TRP A 27 3.74 -8.13 -1.07
N LEU A 28 2.71 -7.44 -0.56
CA LEU A 28 2.85 -6.13 0.06
C LEU A 28 3.81 -6.17 1.26
N VAL A 29 3.65 -7.16 2.13
CA VAL A 29 4.46 -7.34 3.33
C VAL A 29 5.90 -7.66 2.98
N SER A 30 6.14 -8.72 2.20
CA SER A 30 7.49 -9.16 1.83
C SER A 30 8.24 -8.08 1.05
N SER A 31 7.56 -7.33 0.18
CA SER A 31 8.15 -6.22 -0.55
C SER A 31 8.58 -5.09 0.38
N ARG A 32 7.76 -4.75 1.39
CA ARG A 32 8.14 -3.74 2.39
C ARG A 32 9.31 -4.20 3.24
N THR A 33 9.26 -5.41 3.79
CA THR A 33 10.34 -5.94 4.64
C THR A 33 11.66 -5.97 3.86
N LYS A 34 11.63 -6.40 2.60
CA LYS A 34 12.80 -6.35 1.72
C LYS A 34 13.30 -4.91 1.52
N PHE A 35 12.41 -3.96 1.24
CA PHE A 35 12.77 -2.54 1.07
C PHE A 35 13.44 -1.95 2.32
N LEU A 36 12.92 -2.28 3.50
CA LEU A 36 13.48 -1.85 4.78
C LEU A 36 14.86 -2.47 5.06
N ASN A 37 15.03 -3.77 4.78
CA ASN A 37 16.32 -4.43 4.96
C ASN A 37 17.36 -3.93 3.95
N ASP A 38 16.97 -3.70 2.70
CA ASP A 38 17.86 -3.11 1.70
C ASP A 38 18.32 -1.69 2.14
N MET A 39 17.46 -0.92 2.81
CA MET A 39 17.81 0.38 3.38
C MET A 39 18.82 0.27 4.53
N LEU A 40 18.65 -0.68 5.45
CA LEU A 40 19.63 -0.97 6.51
C LEU A 40 21.00 -1.34 5.95
N GLU A 41 21.02 -2.11 4.87
CA GLU A 41 22.24 -2.57 4.20
C GLU A 41 22.88 -1.49 3.31
N GLY A 42 22.29 -0.29 3.23
CA GLY A 42 22.79 0.81 2.40
C GLY A 42 22.70 0.55 0.89
N LYS A 43 21.84 -0.39 0.46
CA LYS A 43 21.66 -0.68 -0.96
C LYS A 43 20.98 0.49 -1.68
N PRO A 44 21.24 0.69 -2.98
CA PRO A 44 20.54 1.69 -3.76
C PRO A 44 19.02 1.49 -3.72
N MET A 45 18.31 2.54 -3.31
CA MET A 45 16.85 2.53 -3.23
C MET A 45 16.25 2.38 -4.63
N ARG A 46 15.45 1.34 -4.82
CA ARG A 46 14.71 1.09 -6.07
C ARG A 46 13.26 1.56 -5.94
N TYR A 47 12.61 1.78 -7.09
CA TYR A 47 11.19 2.14 -7.14
C TYR A 47 10.34 1.12 -6.36
N PHE A 48 9.62 1.61 -5.34
CA PHE A 48 8.92 0.74 -4.41
C PHE A 48 7.46 0.52 -4.83
N SER A 49 7.30 -0.33 -5.85
CA SER A 49 6.04 -0.48 -6.57
C SER A 49 4.89 -1.06 -5.72
N ALA A 50 5.21 -1.81 -4.66
CA ALA A 50 4.23 -2.35 -3.73
C ALA A 50 3.56 -1.27 -2.84
N HIS A 51 4.05 -0.04 -2.81
CA HIS A 51 3.43 1.07 -2.06
C HIS A 51 3.05 2.26 -2.94
N LEU A 52 3.41 2.20 -4.22
CA LEU A 52 3.19 3.27 -5.18
C LEU A 52 2.28 2.80 -6.32
N PRO A 53 1.02 2.38 -6.02
CA PRO A 53 0.07 2.05 -7.07
C PRO A 53 -0.27 3.27 -7.92
N VAL A 54 -0.73 3.00 -9.13
CA VAL A 54 -1.43 4.00 -9.94
C VAL A 54 -2.87 4.07 -9.45
N MET A 55 -3.28 5.22 -8.94
CA MET A 55 -4.65 5.53 -8.55
C MET A 55 -5.39 6.16 -9.72
N ALA A 56 -6.50 5.54 -10.12
CA ALA A 56 -7.44 6.04 -11.11
C ALA A 56 -8.68 6.58 -10.40
N THR A 57 -9.02 7.84 -10.71
CA THR A 57 -10.19 8.57 -10.20
C THR A 57 -10.90 9.20 -11.38
N TRP A 58 -12.20 9.49 -11.26
CA TRP A 58 -12.96 10.08 -12.36
C TRP A 58 -14.13 10.89 -11.87
N ARG A 59 -14.56 11.83 -12.73
CA ARG A 59 -15.80 12.58 -12.62
C ARG A 59 -16.52 12.58 -13.97
N GLU A 60 -17.82 12.83 -13.94
CA GLU A 60 -18.61 12.93 -15.17
C GLU A 60 -18.32 14.24 -15.93
N GLY A 61 -18.55 14.25 -17.25
CA GLY A 61 -18.57 15.47 -18.06
C GLY A 61 -17.28 15.85 -18.79
N ASP A 62 -16.13 15.22 -18.51
CA ASP A 62 -14.88 15.44 -19.26
C ASP A 62 -14.72 14.42 -20.42
N PRO A 63 -14.16 14.80 -21.59
CA PRO A 63 -13.92 13.87 -22.71
C PRO A 63 -12.91 12.77 -22.38
N PHE A 64 -12.04 13.01 -21.40
CA PHE A 64 -11.11 12.04 -20.82
C PHE A 64 -11.32 12.02 -19.30
N PRO A 65 -12.36 11.33 -18.80
CA PRO A 65 -12.82 11.49 -17.43
C PRO A 65 -11.90 10.84 -16.39
N VAL A 66 -11.02 9.91 -16.82
CA VAL A 66 -10.13 9.16 -15.94
C VAL A 66 -8.83 9.93 -15.72
N ASN A 67 -8.62 10.37 -14.49
CA ASN A 67 -7.34 10.88 -13.99
C ASN A 67 -6.54 9.74 -13.35
N MET A 68 -5.26 9.63 -13.71
CA MET A 68 -4.34 8.64 -13.16
C MET A 68 -3.14 9.31 -12.51
N THR A 69 -2.79 8.88 -11.29
CA THR A 69 -1.64 9.43 -10.56
C THR A 69 -1.03 8.37 -9.64
N VAL A 70 0.27 8.45 -9.38
CA VAL A 70 0.94 7.56 -8.43
C VAL A 70 0.70 8.08 -7.02
N LYS A 71 0.27 7.21 -6.09
CA LYS A 71 0.02 7.57 -4.68
C LYS A 71 0.73 6.61 -3.73
N GLY A 72 1.20 7.12 -2.61
CA GLY A 72 1.71 6.30 -1.50
C GLY A 72 0.55 5.66 -0.74
N ILE A 73 0.19 4.41 -1.08
CA ILE A 73 -0.90 3.67 -0.46
C ILE A 73 -0.35 2.37 0.14
N GLY A 74 -0.64 2.12 1.41
CA GLY A 74 -0.14 0.98 2.16
C GLY A 74 -1.21 0.30 3.01
N LEU A 75 -0.76 -0.72 3.74
CA LEU A 75 -1.58 -1.49 4.67
C LEU A 75 -1.94 -0.65 5.91
N ILE A 76 -3.14 -0.87 6.42
CA ILE A 76 -3.65 -0.26 7.65
C ILE A 76 -3.72 -1.34 8.74
N PRO A 77 -3.19 -1.09 9.95
CA PRO A 77 -3.38 -1.99 11.07
C PRO A 77 -4.85 -2.11 11.47
N LYS A 78 -5.22 -3.24 12.07
CA LYS A 78 -6.52 -3.41 12.73
C LYS A 78 -6.68 -2.45 13.89
N ASP A 79 -7.93 -2.19 14.27
CA ASP A 79 -8.29 -1.22 15.30
C ASP A 79 -7.65 -1.56 16.65
N GLU A 80 -7.57 -2.85 16.98
CA GLU A 80 -6.90 -3.32 18.20
C GLU A 80 -5.37 -3.15 18.20
N CYS A 81 -4.75 -2.89 17.04
CA CYS A 81 -3.29 -2.75 16.90
C CYS A 81 -2.86 -1.32 16.60
N ILE A 82 -3.73 -0.49 16.03
CA ILE A 82 -3.35 0.79 15.43
C ILE A 82 -2.80 1.76 16.46
N GLN A 83 -3.40 1.82 17.66
CA GLN A 83 -2.97 2.73 18.72
C GLN A 83 -1.55 2.37 19.19
N ASP A 84 -1.31 1.09 19.48
CA ASP A 84 -0.01 0.60 19.95
C ASP A 84 1.12 0.91 18.97
N TYR A 85 0.91 0.64 17.67
CA TYR A 85 1.92 0.93 16.66
C TYR A 85 2.11 2.43 16.41
N THR A 86 1.04 3.22 16.50
CA THR A 86 1.13 4.69 16.40
C THR A 86 2.00 5.25 17.53
N ASP A 87 1.73 4.85 18.77
CA ASP A 87 2.50 5.32 19.93
C ASP A 87 3.96 4.86 19.86
N MET A 88 4.21 3.62 19.43
CA MET A 88 5.56 3.11 19.19
C MET A 88 6.32 3.94 18.14
N PHE A 89 5.67 4.31 17.03
CA PHE A 89 6.28 5.11 15.98
C PHE A 89 6.60 6.53 16.47
N GLU A 90 5.65 7.16 17.16
CA GLU A 90 5.83 8.51 17.73
C GLU A 90 6.93 8.56 18.78
N ALA A 91 7.02 7.54 19.65
CA ALA A 91 8.11 7.41 20.62
C ALA A 91 9.48 7.33 19.93
N VAL A 92 9.61 6.48 18.89
CA VAL A 92 10.85 6.39 18.12
C VAL A 92 11.19 7.70 17.42
N ILE A 93 10.20 8.42 16.87
CA ILE A 93 10.41 9.74 16.26
C ILE A 93 10.93 10.73 17.30
N ALA A 94 10.33 10.78 18.49
CA ALA A 94 10.73 11.68 19.57
C ALA A 94 12.17 11.38 20.03
N GLU A 95 12.51 10.11 20.28
CA GLU A 95 13.86 9.68 20.65
C GLU A 95 14.91 10.01 19.58
N SER A 96 14.52 10.00 18.31
CA SER A 96 15.43 10.21 17.19
C SER A 96 15.84 11.67 17.02
N ARG A 97 15.13 12.63 17.64
CA ARG A 97 15.43 14.08 17.52
C ARG A 97 16.78 14.46 18.11
N THR A 98 17.31 13.67 19.04
CA THR A 98 18.58 13.93 19.71
C THR A 98 19.73 13.06 19.20
N LYS A 99 19.53 12.33 18.10
CA LYS A 99 20.48 11.38 17.53
C LYS A 99 20.78 11.73 16.07
N SER A 100 21.93 11.26 15.57
CA SER A 100 22.17 11.32 14.13
C SER A 100 21.16 10.45 13.38
N TRP A 101 20.97 10.75 12.09
CA TRP A 101 20.06 9.97 11.24
C TRP A 101 20.46 8.49 11.22
N GLU A 102 21.74 8.19 11.01
CA GLU A 102 22.30 6.84 10.94
C GLU A 102 22.06 6.03 12.22
N GLU A 103 22.29 6.64 13.39
CA GLU A 103 22.03 6.02 14.69
C GLU A 103 20.53 5.75 14.90
N SER A 104 19.66 6.63 14.39
CA SER A 104 18.22 6.49 14.54
C SER A 104 17.58 5.49 13.55
N LEU A 105 18.22 5.25 12.40
CA LEU A 105 17.70 4.45 11.29
C LEU A 105 17.38 3.02 11.72
N HIS A 106 18.25 2.40 12.49
CA HIS A 106 18.05 1.04 13.02
C HIS A 106 16.78 0.91 13.85
N LYS A 107 16.48 1.91 14.70
CA LYS A 107 15.25 1.90 15.52
C LYS A 107 14.00 2.13 14.67
N ARG A 108 14.06 3.08 13.73
CA ARG A 108 12.96 3.40 12.80
C ARG A 108 12.58 2.19 11.95
N ILE A 109 13.58 1.51 11.41
CA ILE A 109 13.36 0.29 10.63
C ILE A 109 12.93 -0.86 11.54
N GLY A 110 13.52 -1.00 12.72
CA GLY A 110 13.15 -2.05 13.68
C GLY A 110 11.66 -2.02 14.06
N VAL A 111 11.12 -0.84 14.38
CA VAL A 111 9.70 -0.70 14.74
C VAL A 111 8.77 -0.94 13.54
N MET A 112 9.18 -0.51 12.33
CA MET A 112 8.42 -0.80 11.11
C MET A 112 8.43 -2.30 10.77
N ASN A 113 9.59 -2.95 10.87
CA ASN A 113 9.71 -4.40 10.69
C ASN A 113 8.90 -5.18 11.73
N LYS A 114 8.78 -4.68 12.98
CA LYS A 114 7.91 -5.29 13.98
C LYS A 114 6.46 -5.35 13.49
N LEU A 115 5.93 -4.24 12.96
CA LEU A 115 4.58 -4.20 12.37
C LEU A 115 4.46 -5.17 11.20
N TYR A 116 5.40 -5.12 10.24
CA TYR A 116 5.29 -5.91 9.01
C TYR A 116 5.57 -7.41 9.21
N ASN A 117 6.27 -7.81 10.27
CA ASN A 117 6.46 -9.22 10.62
C ASN A 117 5.23 -9.85 11.29
N ASP A 118 4.27 -9.03 11.74
CA ASP A 118 2.97 -9.49 12.22
C ASP A 118 1.88 -9.19 11.19
N ALA A 119 1.86 -9.98 10.11
CA ALA A 119 0.87 -9.81 9.04
C ALA A 119 -0.59 -9.92 9.56
N GLY A 120 -0.80 -10.59 10.70
CA GLY A 120 -2.10 -10.70 11.36
C GLY A 120 -2.61 -9.39 11.96
N CYS A 121 -1.74 -8.40 12.15
CA CYS A 121 -2.11 -7.06 12.61
C CYS A 121 -2.71 -6.17 11.52
N PHE A 122 -2.70 -6.56 10.24
CA PHE A 122 -3.28 -5.73 9.18
C PHE A 122 -4.76 -6.03 8.96
N ASN A 123 -5.54 -4.98 8.70
CA ASN A 123 -6.93 -5.10 8.29
C ASN A 123 -6.97 -5.32 6.77
N PRO A 124 -7.39 -6.50 6.28
CA PRO A 124 -7.35 -6.78 4.84
C PRO A 124 -8.43 -6.03 4.06
N ALA A 125 -9.43 -5.44 4.72
CA ALA A 125 -10.46 -4.62 4.10
C ALA A 125 -10.05 -3.16 3.90
N LEU A 126 -8.91 -2.73 4.44
CA LEU A 126 -8.48 -1.33 4.44
C LEU A 126 -7.10 -1.14 3.82
N LEU A 127 -6.99 -0.08 3.02
CA LEU A 127 -5.72 0.50 2.58
C LEU A 127 -5.72 1.99 2.92
N GLY A 128 -4.55 2.62 3.00
CA GLY A 128 -4.52 4.05 3.24
C GLY A 128 -3.23 4.75 2.87
N GLY A 129 -3.31 6.07 2.80
CA GLY A 129 -2.22 6.95 2.41
C GLY A 129 -2.47 8.39 2.82
N LEU A 130 -1.48 9.26 2.65
CA LEU A 130 -1.62 10.70 2.91
C LEU A 130 -1.75 11.46 1.60
N GLU A 131 -2.63 12.46 1.56
CA GLU A 131 -2.62 13.45 0.49
C GLU A 131 -1.64 14.57 0.82
N ILE A 132 -1.04 15.13 -0.22
CA ILE A 132 -0.01 16.17 -0.13
C ILE A 132 -0.40 17.40 -0.94
N PHE A 133 -0.94 17.20 -2.15
CA PHE A 133 -0.98 18.24 -3.18
C PHE A 133 -2.38 18.72 -3.53
N GLU A 134 -3.43 18.08 -2.98
CA GLU A 134 -4.84 18.44 -3.25
C GLU A 134 -5.17 18.55 -4.75
N GLY A 135 -4.46 17.79 -5.59
CA GLY A 135 -4.58 17.88 -7.05
C GLY A 135 -5.84 17.17 -7.60
N LYS A 136 -5.82 16.86 -8.89
CA LYS A 136 -7.01 16.35 -9.60
C LYS A 136 -7.66 15.11 -8.98
N ALA A 137 -6.87 14.21 -8.40
CA ALA A 137 -7.40 13.03 -7.70
C ALA A 137 -8.25 13.43 -6.49
N TYR A 138 -7.81 14.42 -5.71
CA TYR A 138 -8.56 14.93 -4.57
C TYR A 138 -9.87 15.59 -5.00
N GLU A 139 -9.83 16.45 -6.02
CA GLU A 139 -11.04 17.08 -6.59
C GLU A 139 -12.07 16.01 -7.01
N ASN A 140 -11.63 15.01 -7.77
CA ASN A 140 -12.50 13.94 -8.24
C ASN A 140 -13.12 13.15 -7.07
N LEU A 141 -12.32 12.83 -6.03
CA LEU A 141 -12.79 12.06 -4.88
C LEU A 141 -13.82 12.77 -4.01
N ARG A 142 -13.82 14.12 -4.02
CA ARG A 142 -14.85 14.90 -3.33
C ARG A 142 -16.21 14.82 -4.01
N GLU A 143 -16.24 14.60 -5.32
CA GLU A 143 -17.47 14.46 -6.11
C GLU A 143 -17.89 12.99 -6.25
N ASN A 144 -16.92 12.08 -6.35
CA ASN A 144 -17.13 10.65 -6.50
C ASN A 144 -16.10 9.89 -5.66
N PRO A 145 -16.49 9.25 -4.54
CA PRO A 145 -15.55 8.62 -3.63
C PRO A 145 -14.94 7.31 -4.17
N HIS A 146 -15.35 6.84 -5.36
CA HIS A 146 -14.83 5.59 -5.93
C HIS A 146 -13.46 5.77 -6.58
N THR A 147 -12.61 4.76 -6.40
CA THR A 147 -11.28 4.70 -6.99
C THR A 147 -10.93 3.29 -7.47
N SER A 148 -9.99 3.22 -8.40
CA SER A 148 -9.28 1.97 -8.72
C SER A 148 -7.78 2.17 -8.53
N LEU A 149 -7.13 1.27 -7.78
CA LEU A 149 -5.68 1.21 -7.63
C LEU A 149 -5.14 0.09 -8.50
N LEU A 150 -4.09 0.36 -9.27
CA LEU A 150 -3.32 -0.65 -9.99
C LEU A 150 -1.96 -0.80 -9.31
N TYR A 151 -1.75 -1.95 -8.68
CA TYR A 151 -0.46 -2.39 -8.17
C TYR A 151 0.22 -3.24 -9.23
N VAL A 152 1.46 -2.90 -9.58
CA VAL A 152 2.28 -3.69 -10.49
C VAL A 152 3.67 -3.87 -9.90
N GLY A 153 4.29 -5.01 -10.14
CA GLY A 153 5.66 -5.24 -9.71
C GLY A 153 6.20 -6.58 -10.17
N MET A 154 7.40 -6.86 -9.70
CA MET A 154 8.11 -8.10 -10.01
C MET A 154 8.66 -8.69 -8.72
N ALA A 155 8.46 -9.99 -8.55
CA ALA A 155 9.07 -10.77 -7.50
C ALA A 155 9.99 -11.82 -8.13
N HIS A 156 11.18 -11.96 -7.58
CA HIS A 156 12.04 -13.10 -7.90
C HIS A 156 11.61 -14.28 -7.03
N SER A 157 11.31 -15.40 -7.66
CA SER A 157 11.09 -16.68 -6.99
C SER A 157 12.17 -17.68 -7.40
N PRO A 158 12.39 -18.77 -6.64
CA PRO A 158 13.23 -19.89 -7.07
C PRO A 158 12.83 -20.46 -8.44
N HIS A 159 11.57 -20.25 -8.85
CA HIS A 159 11.00 -20.70 -10.13
C HIS A 159 11.05 -19.63 -11.24
N GLY A 160 11.82 -18.55 -11.04
CA GLY A 160 11.99 -17.47 -12.01
C GLY A 160 11.20 -16.21 -11.67
N MET A 161 11.09 -15.33 -12.67
CA MET A 161 10.42 -14.03 -12.57
C MET A 161 8.91 -14.20 -12.46
N GLN A 162 8.33 -13.63 -11.39
CA GLN A 162 6.88 -13.55 -11.22
C GLN A 162 6.44 -12.09 -11.33
N TYR A 163 5.67 -11.80 -12.38
CA TYR A 163 5.00 -10.52 -12.50
C TYR A 163 3.79 -10.50 -11.56
N THR A 164 3.71 -9.43 -10.78
CA THR A 164 2.59 -9.18 -9.88
C THR A 164 1.75 -8.05 -10.44
N SER A 165 0.43 -8.26 -10.52
CA SER A 165 -0.51 -7.23 -10.96
C SER A 165 -1.83 -7.43 -10.25
N PHE A 166 -2.24 -6.45 -9.44
CA PHE A 166 -3.51 -6.45 -8.73
C PHE A 166 -4.24 -5.13 -8.99
N GLN A 167 -5.54 -5.22 -9.30
CA GLN A 167 -6.43 -4.06 -9.26
C GLN A 167 -7.23 -4.11 -7.97
N VAL A 168 -7.25 -3.02 -7.20
CA VAL A 168 -8.14 -2.82 -6.05
C VAL A 168 -9.16 -1.77 -6.41
N ASN A 169 -10.44 -2.09 -6.32
CA ASN A 169 -11.53 -1.14 -6.40
C ASN A 169 -12.04 -0.88 -4.99
N GLY A 170 -12.27 0.38 -4.67
CA GLY A 170 -12.71 0.76 -3.34
C GLY A 170 -13.36 2.14 -3.29
N GLU A 171 -13.91 2.42 -2.13
CA GLU A 171 -14.47 3.72 -1.76
C GLU A 171 -13.50 4.45 -0.82
N VAL A 172 -13.25 5.72 -1.07
CA VAL A 172 -12.32 6.54 -0.31
C VAL A 172 -13.06 7.41 0.69
N GLU A 173 -12.66 7.30 1.96
CA GLU A 173 -12.95 8.26 3.00
C GLU A 173 -11.78 9.24 3.15
N LEU A 174 -12.10 10.54 3.21
CA LEU A 174 -11.14 11.59 3.51
C LEU A 174 -10.98 11.72 5.03
N LEU A 175 -9.78 11.48 5.53
CA LEU A 175 -9.48 11.51 6.96
C LEU A 175 -8.98 12.88 7.40
N ASP A 176 -9.56 13.41 8.47
CA ASP A 176 -9.06 14.62 9.13
C ASP A 176 -7.90 14.33 10.11
N LYS A 177 -7.34 15.41 10.69
CA LYS A 177 -6.19 15.33 11.59
C LYS A 177 -6.49 14.72 12.97
N ASN A 178 -7.76 14.58 13.34
CA ASN A 178 -8.19 13.97 14.60
C ASN A 178 -8.46 12.46 14.43
N ASN A 179 -8.51 11.95 13.20
CA ASN A 179 -8.77 10.56 12.92
C ASN A 179 -7.57 9.66 13.31
N PRO A 180 -7.79 8.53 14.02
CA PRO A 180 -6.72 7.60 14.41
C PRO A 180 -5.93 7.03 13.23
N TYR A 181 -6.58 6.70 12.10
CA TYR A 181 -5.91 6.21 10.90
C TYR A 181 -5.00 7.28 10.29
N TYR A 182 -5.44 8.55 10.30
CA TYR A 182 -4.59 9.65 9.85
C TYR A 182 -3.35 9.79 10.74
N ARG A 183 -3.51 9.75 12.07
CA ARG A 183 -2.39 9.82 13.02
C ARG A 183 -1.39 8.70 12.77
N PHE A 184 -1.86 7.46 12.59
CA PHE A 184 -1.01 6.33 12.23
C PHE A 184 -0.25 6.55 10.92
N LEU A 185 -0.95 6.95 9.85
CA LEU A 185 -0.36 7.20 8.54
C LEU A 185 0.73 8.29 8.63
N LEU A 186 0.45 9.36 9.36
CA LEU A 186 1.39 10.46 9.59
C LEU A 186 2.62 10.00 10.39
N ALA A 187 2.42 9.24 11.47
CA ALA A 187 3.52 8.70 12.27
C ALA A 187 4.41 7.75 11.43
N SER A 188 3.79 6.86 10.66
CA SER A 188 4.47 5.95 9.73
C SER A 188 5.29 6.72 8.69
N ARG A 189 4.72 7.78 8.11
CA ARG A 189 5.41 8.66 7.16
C ARG A 189 6.59 9.40 7.79
N LYS A 190 6.42 9.93 9.01
CA LYS A 190 7.43 10.72 9.75
C LYS A 190 8.61 9.88 10.22
N LEU A 191 8.46 8.56 10.32
CA LEU A 191 9.61 7.67 10.56
C LEU A 191 10.70 7.83 9.49
N PHE A 192 10.36 8.28 8.28
CA PHE A 192 11.29 8.38 7.15
C PHE A 192 11.27 9.75 6.48
N GLU A 193 10.86 10.81 7.18
CA GLU A 193 10.63 12.15 6.58
C GLU A 193 11.86 12.78 5.89
N PHE A 194 13.06 12.47 6.35
CA PHE A 194 14.32 13.00 5.81
C PHE A 194 15.03 12.07 4.81
N GLU A 195 14.39 10.96 4.43
CA GLU A 195 14.99 10.03 3.48
C GLU A 195 14.98 10.55 2.04
N LYS A 196 16.00 10.17 1.26
CA LYS A 196 16.20 10.64 -0.12
C LYS A 196 15.08 10.25 -1.08
N PHE A 197 14.26 9.26 -0.73
CA PHE A 197 13.10 8.83 -1.52
C PHE A 197 11.83 9.63 -1.21
N HIS A 198 11.92 10.67 -0.37
CA HIS A 198 10.83 11.55 -0.05
C HIS A 198 11.09 12.98 -0.51
N LEU A 199 10.04 13.59 -1.07
CA LEU A 199 9.95 15.05 -1.09
C LEU A 199 9.60 15.49 0.33
N TYR A 200 10.42 16.37 0.92
CA TYR A 200 10.10 16.98 2.20
C TYR A 200 8.81 17.78 2.05
N GLN A 201 7.86 17.54 2.95
CA GLN A 201 6.55 18.20 2.95
C GLN A 201 6.24 18.66 4.36
N PRO A 202 5.93 19.95 4.56
CA PRO A 202 5.73 20.52 5.90
C PRO A 202 4.39 20.08 6.52
N ASP A 203 3.40 19.75 5.69
CA ASP A 203 2.07 19.35 6.15
C ASP A 203 1.44 18.30 5.20
N TYR A 204 0.48 17.56 5.75
CA TYR A 204 -0.41 16.66 5.00
C TYR A 204 -1.83 17.07 5.37
N PRO A 205 -2.61 17.67 4.45
CA PRO A 205 -3.90 18.25 4.82
C PRO A 205 -4.93 17.21 5.27
N PHE A 206 -4.88 16.00 4.71
CA PHE A 206 -5.78 14.89 5.03
C PHE A 206 -5.17 13.54 4.64
N GLY A 207 -5.82 12.47 5.10
CA GLY A 207 -5.53 11.09 4.72
C GLY A 207 -6.58 10.52 3.78
N TYR A 208 -6.22 9.43 3.12
CA TYR A 208 -7.14 8.55 2.42
C TYR A 208 -7.26 7.25 3.21
N LEU A 209 -8.48 6.85 3.52
CA LEU A 209 -8.81 5.49 3.91
C LEU A 209 -9.63 4.86 2.80
N ILE A 210 -9.19 3.72 2.29
CA ILE A 210 -9.77 3.06 1.14
C ILE A 210 -10.41 1.77 1.64
N ASN A 211 -11.74 1.77 1.65
CA ASN A 211 -12.55 0.58 1.89
C ASN A 211 -12.49 -0.29 0.64
N VAL A 212 -11.86 -1.46 0.76
CA VAL A 212 -11.73 -2.42 -0.34
C VAL A 212 -13.12 -2.98 -0.66
N ILE A 213 -13.52 -2.92 -1.93
CA ILE A 213 -14.79 -3.50 -2.42
C ILE A 213 -14.49 -4.76 -3.24
N GLU A 214 -13.50 -4.67 -4.14
CA GLU A 214 -13.16 -5.74 -5.06
C GLU A 214 -11.66 -5.72 -5.34
N VAL A 215 -11.01 -6.89 -5.33
CA VAL A 215 -9.64 -7.07 -5.77
C VAL A 215 -9.58 -8.06 -6.91
N ARG A 216 -9.01 -7.64 -8.04
CA ARG A 216 -8.78 -8.48 -9.23
C ARG A 216 -7.30 -8.85 -9.34
N ASP A 217 -7.00 -10.14 -9.33
CA ASP A 217 -5.67 -10.66 -9.65
C ASP A 217 -5.45 -10.65 -11.18
N LYS A 218 -4.74 -9.63 -11.63
CA LYS A 218 -4.35 -9.41 -13.02
C LYS A 218 -2.95 -9.95 -13.32
N SER A 219 -2.33 -10.67 -12.40
CA SER A 219 -0.98 -11.22 -12.59
C SER A 219 -1.00 -12.18 -13.78
N PRO A 220 -0.07 -12.04 -14.75
CA PRO A 220 -0.02 -12.91 -15.91
C PRO A 220 0.26 -14.36 -15.48
N TRP A 221 -0.22 -15.31 -16.27
CA TRP A 221 -0.05 -16.72 -16.04
C TRP A 221 0.33 -17.42 -17.32
N SER A 222 1.13 -18.50 -17.20
CA SER A 222 1.36 -19.40 -18.33
C SER A 222 0.07 -20.14 -18.64
N ARG A 223 -0.28 -20.24 -19.92
CA ARG A 223 -1.38 -21.09 -20.41
C ARG A 223 -1.02 -22.58 -20.43
N ASN A 224 0.26 -22.92 -20.29
CA ASN A 224 0.75 -24.28 -20.36
C ASN A 224 1.27 -24.72 -18.99
N LYS A 225 0.43 -25.50 -18.28
CA LYS A 225 0.82 -26.49 -17.29
C LYS A 225 -0.06 -27.71 -17.51
#